data_AF-A0A960Z8B6-F1
#
_entry.id   AF-A0A960Z8B6-F1
#
_cell.length_a   1.000
_cell.length_b   1.000
_cell.length_c   1.000
_cell.angle_alpha   90.00
_cell.angle_beta   90.00
_cell.angle_gamma   90.00
#
_symmetry.space_group_name_H-M   'P 1'
#
loop_
_entity.id
_entity.type
_entity.pdbx_description
1 polymer ?
#
loop_
_entity_poly.entity_id
_entity_poly.type
_entity_poly.pdbx_seq_one_letter_code
_entity_poly.pdbx_strand_id
1 'polypeptide(L)'
;MKHFGILMSSCLLLAILTLAACVDKSGEDGSNATASNASSEPATDSQVNPCDSEPPDSETSADAGDATDTATDEMAEANPCEMSHEGEVRRMRGIITATGTAFLFTPCGLSEMSINDDAANSLRTAAPDLVGPDGKFYAIMDVSMGEAAMNLERLWHAAPIGETNGCEEDLSNVVYRASGNEPFWDITVFSDGVLTLTTPEEQWNFSVSEMSADETFVNISAVPMGEGAEITMEFASGDCHDSMSGAYSSMIATVIHGEQQFGGCAWVGEATGLSEGE
;
A
#
# COMPACT_ATOMS: atom_id res chain seq x y z
N MET A 1 39.01 32.59 57.17
CA MET A 1 40.23 31.91 56.69
C MET A 1 39.95 31.36 55.29
N LYS A 2 40.77 31.79 54.31
CA LYS A 2 41.04 31.20 52.97
C LYS A 2 39.82 30.87 52.09
N HIS A 3 39.40 31.71 51.13
CA HIS A 3 39.97 31.91 49.78
C HIS A 3 40.45 30.63 49.08
N PHE A 4 39.76 30.23 48.00
CA PHE A 4 40.37 29.71 46.77
C PHE A 4 39.44 29.99 45.59
N GLY A 5 39.90 30.82 44.66
CA GLY A 5 39.46 30.87 43.27
C GLY A 5 40.67 30.59 42.38
N ILE A 6 40.45 30.13 41.14
CA ILE A 6 41.36 30.07 39.97
C ILE A 6 40.43 29.68 38.79
N LEU A 7 40.12 30.58 37.85
CA LEU A 7 40.83 30.89 36.58
C LEU A 7 40.69 29.75 35.54
N MET A 8 39.86 29.95 34.50
CA MET A 8 40.25 30.40 33.13
C MET A 8 41.10 29.40 32.35
N SER A 9 40.60 28.93 31.20
CA SER A 9 41.41 28.86 29.97
C SER A 9 40.55 28.68 28.72
N SER A 10 40.39 29.77 27.97
CA SER A 10 40.16 29.73 26.53
C SER A 10 41.52 29.57 25.84
N CYS A 11 41.60 28.62 24.91
CA CYS A 11 42.58 28.55 23.81
C CYS A 11 42.07 27.41 22.90
N LEU A 12 42.18 27.39 21.57
CA LEU A 12 42.56 28.32 20.51
C LEU A 12 42.59 27.39 19.26
N LEU A 13 42.02 27.84 18.13
CA LEU A 13 42.35 27.55 16.71
C LEU A 13 42.73 26.10 16.29
N LEU A 14 42.33 25.57 15.13
CA LEU A 14 42.70 26.06 13.80
C LEU A 14 41.97 25.24 12.70
N ALA A 15 41.60 25.92 11.62
CA ALA A 15 40.99 25.42 10.38
C ALA A 15 41.97 24.64 9.48
N ILE A 16 41.47 23.72 8.63
CA ILE A 16 42.05 23.40 7.30
C ILE A 16 40.93 23.01 6.30
N LEU A 17 40.84 23.80 5.21
CA LEU A 17 40.19 23.52 3.92
C LEU A 17 40.91 22.38 3.17
N THR A 18 40.20 21.52 2.43
CA THR A 18 40.67 21.08 1.09
C THR A 18 39.52 20.63 0.18
N LEU A 19 39.53 21.19 -1.04
CA LEU A 19 38.71 20.87 -2.22
C LEU A 19 39.00 19.46 -2.77
N ALA A 20 38.00 18.82 -3.39
CA ALA A 20 38.19 18.10 -4.65
C ALA A 20 36.87 18.03 -5.44
N ALA A 21 36.83 18.73 -6.57
CA ALA A 21 35.82 18.62 -7.60
C ALA A 21 36.19 17.48 -8.56
N CYS A 22 35.21 16.67 -8.95
CA CYS A 22 35.25 15.87 -10.17
C CYS A 22 34.00 16.18 -10.98
N VAL A 23 34.13 17.15 -11.89
CA VAL A 23 33.27 17.31 -13.07
C VAL A 23 34.03 16.62 -14.19
N ASP A 24 33.45 15.55 -14.74
CA ASP A 24 33.90 15.00 -16.01
C ASP A 24 32.77 15.05 -17.04
N LYS A 25 33.20 15.18 -18.27
CA LYS A 25 32.56 15.89 -19.37
C LYS A 25 32.35 14.90 -20.52
N SER A 26 31.28 15.15 -21.28
CA SER A 26 31.11 14.85 -22.72
C SER A 26 31.10 13.39 -23.20
N GLY A 27 30.04 13.08 -23.95
CA GLY A 27 29.98 11.93 -24.86
C GLY A 27 28.76 12.04 -25.77
N GLU A 28 28.96 12.64 -26.94
CA GLU A 28 28.04 12.81 -28.06
C GLU A 28 27.61 11.50 -28.75
N ASP A 29 26.55 11.64 -29.55
CA ASP A 29 26.20 10.90 -30.78
C ASP A 29 25.62 9.49 -30.72
N GLY A 30 24.49 9.33 -31.43
CA GLY A 30 23.94 8.00 -31.70
C GLY A 30 22.59 7.96 -32.42
N SER A 31 22.50 8.60 -33.57
CA SER A 31 21.37 8.48 -34.52
C SER A 31 21.01 7.03 -34.91
N ASN A 32 19.70 6.81 -35.08
CA ASN A 32 19.05 6.11 -36.20
C ASN A 32 19.02 4.56 -36.21
N ALA A 33 17.82 3.96 -36.16
CA ALA A 33 17.37 2.96 -37.15
C ALA A 33 15.90 2.52 -36.93
N THR A 34 15.12 2.79 -37.96
CA THR A 34 13.87 2.16 -38.38
C THR A 34 14.00 0.62 -38.51
N ALA A 35 12.99 -0.16 -38.10
CA ALA A 35 12.33 -1.19 -38.90
C ALA A 35 11.34 -2.08 -38.11
N SER A 36 10.10 -2.05 -38.59
CA SER A 36 9.05 -3.07 -38.67
C SER A 36 9.46 -4.54 -38.44
N ASN A 37 8.64 -5.34 -37.74
CA ASN A 37 7.66 -6.28 -38.36
C ASN A 37 7.04 -7.29 -37.36
N ALA A 38 5.81 -7.73 -37.72
CA ALA A 38 5.15 -9.03 -37.47
C ALA A 38 4.71 -9.34 -36.02
N SER A 39 3.40 -9.36 -35.74
CA SER A 39 2.45 -10.48 -35.98
C SER A 39 2.88 -11.82 -35.40
N SER A 40 2.33 -12.18 -34.24
CA SER A 40 1.80 -13.53 -33.97
C SER A 40 0.92 -13.52 -32.72
N GLU A 41 -0.39 -13.73 -32.90
CA GLU A 41 -1.23 -14.41 -31.90
C GLU A 41 -0.76 -15.87 -31.80
N PRO A 42 -0.92 -16.56 -30.64
CA PRO A 42 -2.10 -17.41 -30.55
C PRO A 42 -2.66 -17.70 -29.14
N ALA A 43 -3.91 -18.19 -29.18
CA ALA A 43 -4.52 -19.23 -28.36
C ALA A 43 -4.97 -18.89 -26.93
N THR A 44 -6.28 -18.61 -26.86
CA THR A 44 -7.17 -18.91 -25.75
C THR A 44 -7.15 -20.41 -25.41
N ASP A 45 -6.76 -20.76 -24.19
CA ASP A 45 -7.05 -22.07 -23.59
C ASP A 45 -8.12 -21.87 -22.50
N SER A 46 -9.31 -22.41 -22.77
CA SER A 46 -10.43 -22.46 -21.82
C SER A 46 -10.21 -23.63 -20.87
N GLN A 47 -9.74 -23.35 -19.66
CA GLN A 47 -9.78 -24.32 -18.58
C GLN A 47 -11.19 -24.38 -18.00
N VAL A 48 -11.86 -25.51 -18.24
CA VAL A 48 -13.14 -25.87 -17.63
C VAL A 48 -12.86 -26.35 -16.19
N ASN A 49 -13.49 -25.70 -15.22
CA ASN A 49 -13.35 -26.01 -13.81
C ASN A 49 -14.12 -27.32 -13.48
N PRO A 50 -13.52 -28.35 -12.86
CA PRO A 50 -14.14 -29.68 -12.75
C PRO A 50 -15.27 -29.84 -11.72
N CYS A 51 -15.72 -28.76 -11.06
CA CYS A 51 -16.57 -28.87 -9.88
C CYS A 51 -18.08 -28.72 -10.13
N ASP A 52 -18.52 -28.44 -11.37
CA ASP A 52 -19.94 -28.37 -11.74
C ASP A 52 -20.45 -29.72 -12.25
N SER A 53 -20.53 -30.70 -11.35
CA SER A 53 -21.28 -31.94 -11.63
C SER A 53 -22.33 -32.13 -10.53
N GLU A 54 -23.54 -31.68 -10.81
CA GLU A 54 -24.74 -32.04 -10.04
C GLU A 54 -24.89 -33.57 -9.97
N PRO A 55 -25.17 -34.16 -8.80
CA PRO A 55 -25.43 -35.59 -8.71
C PRO A 55 -26.85 -35.91 -9.23
N PRO A 56 -27.05 -37.04 -9.95
CA PRO A 56 -28.37 -37.47 -10.35
C PRO A 56 -29.14 -38.07 -9.17
N ASP A 57 -30.39 -37.62 -9.00
CA ASP A 57 -31.38 -38.29 -8.17
C ASP A 57 -31.60 -39.72 -8.66
N SER A 58 -31.54 -40.70 -7.75
CA SER A 58 -32.02 -42.05 -8.01
C SER A 58 -32.54 -42.70 -6.73
N GLU A 59 -33.86 -42.82 -6.70
CA GLU A 59 -34.65 -43.65 -5.81
C GLU A 59 -34.25 -45.14 -5.97
N THR A 60 -34.41 -45.97 -4.92
CA THR A 60 -35.19 -47.23 -4.90
C THR A 60 -34.86 -48.14 -3.68
N SER A 61 -35.89 -48.36 -2.84
CA SER A 61 -36.36 -49.60 -2.17
C SER A 61 -35.42 -50.77 -1.77
N ALA A 62 -35.37 -51.00 -0.45
CA ALA A 62 -35.53 -52.25 0.35
C ALA A 62 -35.00 -53.63 -0.09
N ASP A 63 -34.21 -54.30 0.77
CA ASP A 63 -34.52 -55.63 1.40
C ASP A 63 -33.50 -55.97 2.53
N ALA A 64 -33.88 -56.84 3.47
CA ALA A 64 -33.20 -57.18 4.72
C ALA A 64 -32.20 -58.38 4.61
N GLY A 65 -31.14 -58.37 5.42
CA GLY A 65 -30.23 -59.51 5.56
C GLY A 65 -29.13 -59.36 6.63
N ASP A 66 -29.27 -60.21 7.66
CA ASP A 66 -28.43 -60.69 8.77
C ASP A 66 -26.86 -60.60 8.76
N ALA A 67 -26.34 -60.30 9.96
CA ALA A 67 -25.11 -60.68 10.70
C ALA A 67 -23.64 -60.65 10.15
N THR A 68 -22.80 -60.00 10.99
CA THR A 68 -21.38 -60.26 11.39
C THR A 68 -20.26 -60.16 10.35
N ASP A 69 -19.26 -59.26 10.53
CA ASP A 69 -17.99 -59.50 11.25
C ASP A 69 -16.91 -58.42 10.96
N THR A 70 -16.22 -57.99 12.01
CA THR A 70 -14.82 -57.54 12.20
C THR A 70 -13.97 -56.82 11.11
N ALA A 71 -13.42 -55.68 11.55
CA ALA A 71 -12.08 -55.08 11.34
C ALA A 71 -11.74 -54.22 10.09
N THR A 72 -11.28 -53.01 10.45
CA THR A 72 -10.17 -52.21 9.90
C THR A 72 -10.16 -51.92 8.40
N ASP A 73 -10.41 -50.67 8.03
CA ASP A 73 -9.37 -49.86 7.39
C ASP A 73 -9.63 -48.37 7.61
N GLU A 74 -8.67 -47.69 8.22
CA GLU A 74 -8.58 -46.22 8.27
C GLU A 74 -8.12 -45.75 6.90
N MET A 75 -9.07 -45.43 6.02
CA MET A 75 -8.82 -44.50 4.93
C MET A 75 -9.62 -43.25 5.25
N ALA A 76 -8.99 -42.35 6.00
CA ALA A 76 -9.41 -40.97 6.07
C ALA A 76 -9.39 -40.41 4.65
N GLU A 77 -10.56 -40.36 4.03
CA GLU A 77 -10.80 -39.53 2.86
C GLU A 77 -10.51 -38.09 3.28
N ALA A 78 -9.36 -37.58 2.86
CA ALA A 78 -9.09 -36.16 2.90
C ALA A 78 -10.19 -35.48 2.10
N ASN A 79 -11.02 -34.71 2.80
CA ASN A 79 -12.08 -33.92 2.20
C ASN A 79 -11.39 -32.84 1.34
N PRO A 80 -11.42 -32.88 -0.01
CA PRO A 80 -10.62 -31.98 -0.84
C PRO A 80 -11.19 -30.55 -0.93
N CYS A 81 -12.01 -30.16 0.05
CA CYS A 81 -12.68 -28.86 0.12
C CYS A 81 -12.15 -27.97 1.25
N GLU A 82 -11.00 -28.29 1.85
CA GLU A 82 -10.27 -27.32 2.66
C GLU A 82 -9.54 -26.35 1.73
N MET A 83 -10.20 -25.23 1.38
CA MET A 83 -9.48 -24.09 0.81
C MET A 83 -8.54 -23.56 1.89
N SER A 84 -7.27 -23.98 1.85
CA SER A 84 -6.23 -23.38 2.67
C SER A 84 -6.08 -21.92 2.24
N HIS A 85 -6.44 -20.99 3.12
CA HIS A 85 -6.22 -19.55 2.91
C HIS A 85 -4.76 -19.14 3.24
N GLU A 86 -3.86 -20.13 3.37
CA GLU A 86 -2.45 -19.89 3.60
C GLU A 86 -1.83 -19.24 2.36
N GLY A 87 -1.20 -18.09 2.56
CA GLY A 87 -0.59 -17.32 1.47
C GLY A 87 -1.55 -16.42 0.69
N GLU A 88 -2.85 -16.37 1.01
CA GLU A 88 -3.73 -15.33 0.44
C GLU A 88 -3.31 -13.96 0.98
N VAL A 89 -2.95 -13.06 0.07
CA VAL A 89 -2.58 -11.69 0.39
C VAL A 89 -3.85 -10.84 0.52
N ARG A 90 -4.02 -10.19 1.67
CA ARG A 90 -5.18 -9.34 1.97
C ARG A 90 -4.72 -7.97 2.43
N ARG A 91 -5.36 -6.92 1.92
CA ARG A 91 -5.18 -5.57 2.46
C ARG A 91 -5.86 -5.45 3.81
N MET A 92 -5.12 -4.99 4.80
CA MET A 92 -5.60 -4.74 6.15
C MET A 92 -5.10 -3.40 6.65
N ARG A 93 -5.91 -2.79 7.52
CA ARG A 93 -5.57 -1.57 8.24
C ARG A 93 -5.67 -1.79 9.75
N GLY A 94 -4.91 -1.03 10.52
CA GLY A 94 -4.92 -1.16 11.97
C GLY A 94 -3.76 -0.46 12.66
N ILE A 95 -3.57 -0.83 13.93
CA ILE A 95 -2.56 -0.23 14.79
C ILE A 95 -1.38 -1.18 14.92
N ILE A 96 -0.18 -0.69 14.65
CA ILE A 96 1.07 -1.36 14.95
C ILE A 96 1.53 -0.93 16.34
N THR A 97 1.89 -1.89 17.19
CA THR A 97 2.61 -1.67 18.44
C THR A 97 4.04 -2.19 18.27
N ALA A 98 5.02 -1.30 18.34
CA ALA A 98 6.45 -1.62 18.32
C ALA A 98 6.92 -2.06 19.72
N THR A 99 7.40 -3.29 19.83
CA THR A 99 7.88 -3.90 21.10
C THR A 99 9.33 -4.36 20.95
N GLY A 100 10.26 -3.43 21.17
CA GLY A 100 11.69 -3.70 20.96
C GLY A 100 11.97 -3.98 19.47
N THR A 101 12.16 -5.24 19.11
CA THR A 101 12.42 -5.67 17.71
C THR A 101 11.22 -6.36 17.05
N ALA A 102 10.11 -6.53 17.76
CA ALA A 102 8.91 -7.18 17.26
C ALA A 102 7.79 -6.17 17.02
N PHE A 103 6.92 -6.47 16.05
CA PHE A 103 5.70 -5.73 15.79
C PHE A 103 4.48 -6.58 16.11
N LEU A 104 3.54 -5.97 16.81
CA LEU A 104 2.20 -6.50 16.99
C LEU A 104 1.26 -5.65 16.15
N PHE A 105 0.36 -6.30 15.42
CA PHE A 105 -0.67 -5.63 14.63
C PHE A 105 -2.03 -5.94 15.22
N THR A 106 -2.79 -4.90 15.51
CA THR A 106 -4.21 -4.99 15.83
C THR A 106 -4.98 -4.48 14.61
N PRO A 107 -5.46 -5.36 13.72
CA PRO A 107 -6.32 -4.94 12.63
C PRO A 107 -7.58 -4.26 13.17
N CYS A 108 -8.12 -3.29 12.42
CA CYS A 108 -9.29 -2.56 12.85
C CYS A 108 -10.47 -3.50 13.11
N GLY A 109 -10.98 -3.51 14.36
CA GLY A 109 -12.09 -4.38 14.78
C GLY A 109 -11.70 -5.83 15.10
N LEU A 110 -10.43 -6.20 15.02
CA LEU A 110 -9.93 -7.55 15.29
C LEU A 110 -8.96 -7.58 16.48
N SER A 111 -8.57 -8.80 16.87
CA SER A 111 -7.61 -9.01 17.95
C SER A 111 -6.17 -8.83 17.48
N GLU A 112 -5.30 -8.48 18.42
CA GLU A 112 -3.87 -8.31 18.18
C GLU A 112 -3.19 -9.63 17.77
N MET A 113 -2.26 -9.55 16.83
CA MET A 113 -1.51 -10.66 16.27
C MET A 113 -0.06 -10.23 16.00
N SER A 114 0.88 -11.18 15.97
CA SER A 114 2.27 -10.88 15.61
C SER A 114 2.43 -10.68 14.10
N ILE A 115 3.36 -9.80 13.70
CA ILE A 115 3.78 -9.61 12.32
C ILE A 115 5.25 -10.01 12.12
N ASN A 116 5.46 -10.83 11.10
CA ASN A 116 6.76 -11.05 10.48
C ASN A 116 7.01 -9.95 9.45
N ASP A 117 8.05 -9.15 9.68
CA ASP A 117 8.44 -8.04 8.83
C ASP A 117 9.76 -8.36 8.13
N ASP A 118 9.63 -9.10 7.02
CA ASP A 118 10.72 -9.53 6.12
C ASP A 118 10.60 -8.90 4.72
N ALA A 119 9.63 -8.01 4.51
CA ALA A 119 9.40 -7.32 3.23
C ALA A 119 10.46 -6.24 2.94
N ALA A 120 10.62 -5.90 1.66
CA ALA A 120 11.55 -4.84 1.21
C ALA A 120 11.16 -3.44 1.76
N ASN A 121 9.86 -3.14 1.86
CA ASN A 121 9.32 -1.91 2.44
C ASN A 121 8.88 -2.15 3.88
N SER A 122 9.88 -2.42 4.73
CA SER A 122 9.67 -2.95 6.07
C SER A 122 9.11 -1.92 7.05
N LEU A 123 8.30 -2.39 8.01
CA LEU A 123 7.92 -1.59 9.18
C LEU A 123 9.16 -1.14 9.97
N ARG A 124 10.24 -1.94 10.00
CA ARG A 124 11.52 -1.57 10.64
C ARG A 124 12.12 -0.30 10.06
N THR A 125 11.97 -0.06 8.75
CA THR A 125 12.49 1.14 8.09
C THR A 125 11.64 2.35 8.42
N ALA A 126 10.30 2.21 8.42
CA ALA A 126 9.38 3.32 8.64
C ALA A 126 9.20 3.68 10.14
N ALA A 127 9.26 2.70 11.04
CA ALA A 127 8.94 2.86 12.46
C ALA A 127 9.72 3.97 13.20
N PRO A 128 11.02 4.22 12.96
CA PRO A 128 11.77 5.26 13.68
C PRO A 128 11.15 6.64 13.63
N ASP A 129 10.47 6.98 12.52
CA ASP A 129 9.83 8.28 12.31
C ASP A 129 8.34 8.29 12.72
N LEU A 130 7.74 7.11 12.91
CA LEU A 130 6.31 6.93 13.16
C LEU A 130 5.95 6.66 14.62
N VAL A 131 6.88 6.06 15.37
CA VAL A 131 6.61 5.56 16.72
C VAL A 131 6.46 6.73 17.68
N GLY A 132 5.20 6.99 18.07
CA GLY A 132 4.89 7.94 19.14
C GLY A 132 5.31 7.45 20.53
N PRO A 133 5.08 8.25 21.58
CA PRO A 133 5.44 7.91 22.97
C PRO A 133 4.85 6.58 23.46
N ASP A 134 3.70 6.18 22.91
CA ASP A 134 2.98 4.96 23.28
C ASP A 134 3.47 3.72 22.53
N GLY A 135 4.51 3.85 21.70
CA GLY A 135 5.04 2.74 20.92
C GLY A 135 4.16 2.36 19.72
N LYS A 136 3.23 3.22 19.31
CA LYS A 136 2.16 2.89 18.36
C LYS A 136 2.10 3.81 17.16
N PHE A 137 1.62 3.27 16.04
CA PHE A 137 1.29 4.01 14.82
C PHE A 137 0.21 3.28 14.02
N TYR A 138 -0.48 3.99 13.13
CA TYR A 138 -1.47 3.42 12.22
C TYR A 138 -0.79 2.92 10.94
N ALA A 139 -1.27 1.83 10.36
CA ALA A 139 -0.76 1.30 9.10
C ALA A 139 -1.87 0.70 8.22
N ILE A 140 -1.67 0.82 6.91
CA ILE A 140 -2.39 0.11 5.85
C ILE A 140 -1.35 -0.74 5.10
N MET A 141 -1.62 -2.03 4.99
CA MET A 141 -0.65 -2.99 4.46
C MET A 141 -1.34 -4.20 3.84
N ASP A 142 -0.66 -4.82 2.90
CA ASP A 142 -1.02 -6.15 2.42
C ASP A 142 -0.29 -7.19 3.29
N VAL A 143 -1.05 -8.16 3.80
CA VAL A 143 -0.54 -9.23 4.67
C VAL A 143 -1.01 -10.60 4.18
N SER A 144 -0.17 -11.61 4.37
CA SER A 144 -0.55 -13.01 4.20
C SER A 144 -0.63 -13.71 5.56
N MET A 145 -1.52 -14.69 5.69
CA MET A 145 -1.62 -15.50 6.90
C MET A 145 -0.52 -16.58 6.88
N GLY A 146 0.32 -16.59 7.91
CA GLY A 146 1.25 -17.69 8.20
C GLY A 146 0.78 -18.54 9.38
N GLU A 147 1.53 -19.60 9.70
CA GLU A 147 1.15 -20.58 10.73
C GLU A 147 1.01 -19.98 12.14
N ALA A 148 1.83 -18.97 12.47
CA ALA A 148 1.91 -18.39 13.83
C ALA A 148 1.84 -16.86 13.86
N ALA A 149 1.97 -16.20 12.70
CA ALA A 149 2.00 -14.75 12.55
C ALA A 149 1.54 -14.38 11.14
N MET A 150 1.11 -13.14 10.97
CA MET A 150 0.93 -12.59 9.62
C MET A 150 2.29 -12.22 9.05
N ASN A 151 2.47 -12.39 7.75
CA ASN A 151 3.64 -11.87 7.04
C ASN A 151 3.25 -10.55 6.38
N LEU A 152 4.07 -9.52 6.60
CA LEU A 152 3.95 -8.30 5.83
C LEU A 152 4.39 -8.56 4.39
N GLU A 153 3.52 -8.29 3.43
CA GLU A 153 3.84 -8.38 2.00
C GLU A 153 4.16 -7.00 1.43
N ARG A 154 3.40 -5.98 1.84
CA ARG A 154 3.59 -4.60 1.39
C ARG A 154 3.05 -3.59 2.39
N LEU A 155 3.83 -2.56 2.71
CA LEU A 155 3.36 -1.40 3.45
C LEU A 155 2.88 -0.33 2.45
N TRP A 156 1.61 0.08 2.52
CA TRP A 156 1.04 1.11 1.64
C TRP A 156 1.10 2.49 2.27
N HIS A 157 0.75 2.58 3.55
CA HIS A 157 0.71 3.82 4.30
C HIS A 157 0.97 3.54 5.78
N ALA A 158 1.67 4.44 6.45
CA ALA A 158 1.76 4.44 7.90
C ALA A 158 1.89 5.86 8.44
N ALA A 159 1.26 6.14 9.58
CA ALA A 159 1.24 7.48 10.15
C ALA A 159 1.26 7.43 11.68
N PRO A 160 1.86 8.44 12.35
CA PRO A 160 1.74 8.57 13.80
C PRO A 160 0.27 8.61 14.25
N ILE A 161 0.01 8.14 15.46
CA ILE A 161 -1.34 8.22 16.04
C ILE A 161 -1.76 9.69 16.18
N GLY A 162 -2.92 10.03 15.64
CA GLY A 162 -3.47 11.40 15.67
C GLY A 162 -3.27 12.20 14.38
N GLU A 163 -2.39 11.75 13.48
CA GLU A 163 -2.22 12.36 12.15
C GLU A 163 -3.28 11.88 11.13
N THR A 164 -3.93 10.76 11.42
CA THR A 164 -5.06 10.21 10.65
C THR A 164 -6.23 9.88 11.58
N ASN A 165 -7.42 9.65 11.01
CA ASN A 165 -8.55 9.10 11.75
C ASN A 165 -8.38 7.58 12.03
N GLY A 166 -7.31 6.96 11.51
CA GLY A 166 -6.95 5.58 11.76
C GLY A 166 -8.10 4.61 11.48
N CYS A 167 -8.44 3.78 12.46
CA CYS A 167 -9.51 2.79 12.30
C CYS A 167 -10.92 3.38 12.20
N GLU A 168 -11.13 4.66 12.53
CA GLU A 168 -12.42 5.35 12.41
C GLU A 168 -12.66 5.88 11.00
N GLU A 169 -11.63 5.89 10.15
CA GLU A 169 -11.71 6.36 8.77
C GLU A 169 -12.48 5.35 7.89
N ASP A 170 -13.44 5.83 7.11
CA ASP A 170 -14.08 4.99 6.08
C ASP A 170 -13.28 5.09 4.78
N LEU A 171 -12.74 3.95 4.35
CA LEU A 171 -11.94 3.83 3.13
C LEU A 171 -12.59 2.89 2.11
N SER A 172 -13.80 2.41 2.40
CA SER A 172 -14.47 1.36 1.62
C SER A 172 -14.72 1.74 0.16
N ASN A 173 -14.84 3.05 -0.12
CA ASN A 173 -14.99 3.61 -1.46
C ASN A 173 -13.77 4.41 -1.92
N VAL A 174 -12.64 4.35 -1.21
CA VAL A 174 -11.43 5.11 -1.56
C VAL A 174 -10.48 4.22 -2.36
N VAL A 175 -10.11 4.66 -3.55
CA VAL A 175 -9.16 3.97 -4.43
C VAL A 175 -7.76 4.48 -4.20
N TYR A 176 -7.57 5.81 -4.19
CA TYR A 176 -6.29 6.45 -3.91
C TYR A 176 -6.49 7.65 -3.00
N ARG A 177 -5.46 7.91 -2.20
CA ARG A 177 -5.27 9.18 -1.50
C ARG A 177 -3.91 9.74 -1.84
N ALA A 178 -3.85 11.06 -1.92
CA ALA A 178 -2.61 11.79 -2.12
C ALA A 178 -2.65 13.12 -1.38
N SER A 179 -1.54 13.54 -0.81
CA SER A 179 -1.46 14.82 -0.10
C SER A 179 -0.06 15.40 -0.17
N GLY A 180 0.05 16.71 0.01
CA GLY A 180 1.32 17.42 0.09
C GLY A 180 1.19 18.69 0.93
N ASN A 181 2.34 19.22 1.37
CA ASN A 181 2.38 20.29 2.37
C ASN A 181 2.84 21.66 1.88
N GLU A 182 3.52 21.74 0.73
CA GLU A 182 3.96 23.02 0.18
C GLU A 182 3.62 23.15 -1.32
N PRO A 183 2.48 23.77 -1.67
CA PRO A 183 1.40 24.21 -0.76
C PRO A 183 0.65 23.02 -0.14
N PHE A 184 -0.21 23.27 0.85
CA PHE A 184 -1.07 22.23 1.44
C PHE A 184 -2.17 21.82 0.45
N TRP A 185 -2.31 20.52 0.21
CA TRP A 185 -3.38 19.94 -0.59
C TRP A 185 -3.64 18.49 -0.20
N ASP A 186 -4.87 18.04 -0.42
CA ASP A 186 -5.33 16.66 -0.25
C ASP A 186 -6.21 16.26 -1.44
N ILE A 187 -6.01 15.05 -1.93
CA ILE A 187 -6.84 14.42 -2.96
C ILE A 187 -7.34 13.08 -2.44
N THR A 188 -8.64 12.86 -2.62
CA THR A 188 -9.25 11.54 -2.49
C THR A 188 -9.89 11.16 -3.83
N VAL A 189 -9.52 9.98 -4.34
CA VAL A 189 -10.13 9.36 -5.53
C VAL A 189 -11.07 8.26 -5.07
N PHE A 190 -12.35 8.42 -5.40
CA PHE A 190 -13.40 7.50 -5.00
C PHE A 190 -13.69 6.46 -6.10
N SER A 191 -14.21 5.31 -5.71
CA SER A 191 -14.51 4.21 -6.63
C SER A 191 -15.64 4.53 -7.59
N ASP A 192 -16.53 5.47 -7.26
CA ASP A 192 -17.61 5.92 -8.14
C ASP A 192 -17.14 6.88 -9.26
N GLY A 193 -15.82 7.09 -9.40
CA GLY A 193 -15.25 7.99 -10.39
C GLY A 193 -15.26 9.46 -9.97
N VAL A 194 -15.66 9.77 -8.73
CA VAL A 194 -15.52 11.12 -8.18
C VAL A 194 -14.11 11.31 -7.64
N LEU A 195 -13.56 12.50 -7.85
CA LEU A 195 -12.33 12.95 -7.23
C LEU A 195 -12.57 14.27 -6.51
N THR A 196 -12.03 14.40 -5.30
CA THR A 196 -12.04 15.66 -4.55
C THR A 196 -10.61 16.14 -4.36
N LEU A 197 -10.32 17.40 -4.76
CA LEU A 197 -9.11 18.14 -4.38
C LEU A 197 -9.50 19.16 -3.32
N THR A 198 -8.77 19.20 -2.21
CA THR A 198 -8.96 20.16 -1.12
C THR A 198 -7.66 20.91 -0.88
N THR A 199 -7.73 22.23 -0.81
CA THR A 199 -6.67 23.09 -0.27
C THR A 199 -7.24 23.87 0.93
N PRO A 200 -6.43 24.61 1.70
CA PRO A 200 -6.95 25.45 2.77
C PRO A 200 -7.97 26.51 2.32
N GLU A 201 -7.92 26.91 1.05
CA GLU A 201 -8.76 27.97 0.48
C GLU A 201 -10.03 27.43 -0.19
N GLU A 202 -9.96 26.27 -0.84
CA GLU A 202 -11.02 25.81 -1.73
C GLU A 202 -11.06 24.28 -1.85
N GLN A 203 -12.22 23.77 -2.25
CA GLN A 203 -12.44 22.36 -2.56
C GLN A 203 -13.11 22.24 -3.93
N TRP A 204 -12.55 21.39 -4.79
CA TRP A 204 -13.07 21.08 -6.12
C TRP A 204 -13.47 19.61 -6.21
N ASN A 205 -14.50 19.34 -7.01
CA ASN A 205 -14.93 17.98 -7.34
C ASN A 205 -14.82 17.77 -8.85
N PHE A 206 -14.30 16.61 -9.22
CA PHE A 206 -14.04 16.23 -10.59
C PHE A 206 -14.68 14.88 -10.89
N SER A 207 -15.01 14.66 -12.16
CA SER A 207 -15.34 13.35 -12.69
C SER A 207 -14.10 12.79 -13.37
N VAL A 208 -13.63 11.63 -12.93
CA VAL A 208 -12.53 10.91 -13.60
C VAL A 208 -12.94 10.62 -15.04
N SER A 209 -12.12 11.07 -15.98
CA SER A 209 -12.33 10.88 -17.42
C SER A 209 -11.49 9.75 -17.98
N GLU A 210 -10.29 9.56 -17.43
CA GLU A 210 -9.38 8.49 -17.81
C GLU A 210 -8.55 8.05 -16.60
N MET A 211 -8.33 6.74 -16.49
CA MET A 211 -7.44 6.17 -15.49
C MET A 211 -6.69 5.00 -16.11
N SER A 212 -5.37 4.99 -15.93
CA SER A 212 -4.50 3.87 -16.28
C SER A 212 -3.59 3.56 -15.10
N ALA A 213 -3.38 2.26 -14.85
CA ALA A 213 -2.55 1.80 -13.75
C ALA A 213 -1.77 0.55 -14.17
N ASP A 214 -0.49 0.52 -13.83
CA ASP A 214 0.35 -0.67 -13.82
C ASP A 214 0.94 -0.90 -12.42
N GLU A 215 1.85 -1.87 -12.29
CA GLU A 215 2.45 -2.22 -10.99
C GLU A 215 3.27 -1.08 -10.37
N THR A 216 3.77 -0.15 -11.18
CA THR A 216 4.74 0.88 -10.78
C THR A 216 4.20 2.29 -10.92
N PHE A 217 3.18 2.51 -11.74
CA PHE A 217 2.72 3.84 -12.11
C PHE A 217 1.20 3.90 -12.29
N VAL A 218 0.62 5.00 -11.87
CA VAL A 218 -0.81 5.31 -12.05
C VAL A 218 -0.93 6.70 -12.65
N ASN A 219 -1.71 6.83 -13.72
CA ASN A 219 -2.09 8.12 -14.30
C ASN A 219 -3.62 8.27 -14.25
N ILE A 220 -4.08 9.40 -13.73
CA ILE A 220 -5.51 9.72 -13.62
C ILE A 220 -5.72 11.11 -14.20
N SER A 221 -6.68 11.24 -15.12
CA SER A 221 -7.17 12.52 -15.63
C SER A 221 -8.63 12.69 -15.25
N ALA A 222 -9.01 13.91 -14.86
CA ALA A 222 -10.38 14.22 -14.45
C ALA A 222 -10.79 15.63 -14.88
N VAL A 223 -12.08 15.78 -15.16
CA VAL A 223 -12.71 17.04 -15.58
C VAL A 223 -13.54 17.64 -14.44
N PRO A 224 -13.56 18.97 -14.26
CA PRO A 224 -14.30 19.58 -13.17
C PRO A 224 -15.82 19.34 -13.34
N MET A 225 -16.52 19.02 -12.24
CA MET A 225 -17.99 18.91 -12.23
C MET A 225 -18.70 20.27 -12.23
N GLY A 226 -17.93 21.36 -12.20
CA GLY A 226 -18.39 22.75 -12.27
C GLY A 226 -17.47 23.58 -13.15
N GLU A 227 -17.29 24.85 -12.80
CA GLU A 227 -16.28 25.69 -13.44
C GLU A 227 -14.90 25.39 -12.86
N GLY A 228 -13.87 25.33 -13.70
CA GLY A 228 -12.51 25.05 -13.24
C GLY A 228 -11.58 24.59 -14.36
N ALA A 229 -10.34 24.30 -13.99
CA ALA A 229 -9.38 23.64 -14.86
C ALA A 229 -9.50 22.11 -14.72
N GLU A 230 -8.96 21.38 -15.70
CA GLU A 230 -8.77 19.93 -15.58
C GLU A 230 -7.66 19.61 -14.58
N ILE A 231 -7.68 18.38 -14.08
CA ILE A 231 -6.64 17.85 -13.19
C ILE A 231 -6.07 16.55 -13.76
N THR A 232 -4.75 16.42 -13.68
CA THR A 232 -4.01 15.19 -13.99
C THR A 232 -3.14 14.82 -12.80
N MET A 233 -3.07 13.54 -12.48
CA MET A 233 -2.24 13.01 -11.41
C MET A 233 -1.39 11.86 -11.93
N GLU A 234 -0.18 11.80 -11.40
CA GLU A 234 0.79 10.74 -11.62
C GLU A 234 1.24 10.22 -10.25
N PHE A 235 0.99 8.95 -9.97
CA PHE A 235 1.46 8.27 -8.77
C PHE A 235 2.50 7.22 -9.16
N ALA A 236 3.75 7.46 -8.79
CA ALA A 236 4.85 6.54 -9.03
C ALA A 236 5.17 5.76 -7.74
N SER A 237 5.37 4.45 -7.86
CA SER A 237 5.81 3.61 -6.74
C SER A 237 7.16 4.10 -6.21
N GLY A 238 7.24 4.29 -4.90
CA GLY A 238 8.44 4.79 -4.24
C GLY A 238 8.16 5.23 -2.82
N ASP A 239 9.15 5.10 -1.96
CA ASP A 239 9.04 5.51 -0.56
C ASP A 239 8.92 7.04 -0.47
N CYS A 240 7.77 7.51 0.00
CA CYS A 240 7.48 8.92 0.20
C CYS A 240 7.24 9.20 1.68
N HIS A 241 8.01 10.12 2.24
CA HIS A 241 7.87 10.57 3.61
C HIS A 241 7.39 12.01 3.63
N ASP A 242 6.27 12.24 4.31
CA ASP A 242 5.82 13.58 4.62
C ASP A 242 6.56 14.09 5.87
N SER A 243 7.36 15.14 5.71
CA SER A 243 8.16 15.73 6.77
C SER A 243 7.35 16.46 7.85
N MET A 244 6.10 16.87 7.60
CA MET A 244 5.30 17.56 8.60
C MET A 244 4.51 16.60 9.48
N SER A 245 3.85 15.60 8.88
CA SER A 245 3.07 14.59 9.61
C SER A 245 3.94 13.42 10.07
N GLY A 246 5.13 13.23 9.48
CA GLY A 246 5.95 12.03 9.66
C GLY A 246 5.40 10.80 8.94
N ALA A 247 4.31 10.92 8.17
CA ALA A 247 3.67 9.80 7.52
C ALA A 247 4.54 9.21 6.39
N TYR A 248 4.53 7.89 6.29
CA TYR A 248 5.07 7.12 5.17
C TYR A 248 3.95 6.76 4.20
N SER A 249 4.22 6.86 2.91
CA SER A 249 3.38 6.31 1.85
C SER A 249 4.23 5.64 0.76
N SER A 250 3.68 4.63 0.10
CA SER A 250 4.41 3.81 -0.87
C SER A 250 4.43 4.38 -2.30
N MET A 251 3.87 5.57 -2.52
CA MET A 251 3.89 6.26 -3.80
C MET A 251 4.26 7.75 -3.65
N ILE A 252 4.90 8.28 -4.68
CA ILE A 252 5.20 9.69 -4.87
C ILE A 252 4.14 10.26 -5.81
N ALA A 253 3.53 11.38 -5.41
CA ALA A 253 2.48 12.04 -6.17
C ALA A 253 3.00 13.28 -6.90
N THR A 254 2.65 13.39 -8.19
CA THR A 254 2.70 14.64 -8.95
C THR A 254 1.28 14.96 -9.42
N VAL A 255 0.81 16.17 -9.13
CA VAL A 255 -0.53 16.64 -9.48
C VAL A 255 -0.41 17.91 -10.30
N ILE A 256 -1.16 18.00 -11.39
CA ILE A 256 -1.27 19.20 -12.21
C ILE A 256 -2.73 19.63 -12.23
N HIS A 257 -3.03 20.84 -11.75
CA HIS A 257 -4.37 21.44 -11.82
C HIS A 257 -4.24 22.80 -12.50
N GLY A 258 -4.74 22.91 -13.73
CA GLY A 258 -4.49 24.07 -14.58
C GLY A 258 -2.99 24.32 -14.82
N GLU A 259 -2.48 25.47 -14.39
CA GLU A 259 -1.06 25.83 -14.52
C GLU A 259 -0.23 25.48 -13.26
N GLN A 260 -0.87 24.96 -12.21
CA GLN A 260 -0.20 24.64 -10.95
C GLN A 260 0.23 23.18 -10.92
N GLN A 261 1.45 22.95 -10.44
CA GLN A 261 1.96 21.62 -10.17
C GLN A 261 2.22 21.45 -8.67
N PHE A 262 1.78 20.33 -8.13
CA PHE A 262 1.95 19.95 -6.74
C PHE A 262 2.72 18.65 -6.64
N GLY A 263 3.60 18.57 -5.63
CA GLY A 263 4.31 17.34 -5.26
C GLY A 263 3.82 16.87 -3.88
N GLY A 264 3.81 15.55 -3.68
CA GLY A 264 3.35 14.96 -2.43
C GLY A 264 3.54 13.45 -2.36
N CYS A 265 2.84 12.84 -1.42
CA CYS A 265 2.83 11.40 -1.21
C CYS A 265 1.45 10.83 -1.55
N ALA A 266 1.42 9.61 -2.07
CA ALA A 266 0.19 8.89 -2.39
C ALA A 266 0.21 7.46 -1.86
N TRP A 267 -0.98 6.90 -1.65
CA TRP A 267 -1.17 5.52 -1.24
C TRP A 267 -2.53 4.99 -1.73
N VAL A 268 -2.65 3.66 -1.77
CA VAL A 268 -3.84 2.96 -2.26
C VAL A 268 -4.81 2.68 -1.11
N GLY A 269 -6.08 3.02 -1.32
CA GLY A 269 -7.17 2.73 -0.38
C GLY A 269 -7.63 1.27 -0.41
N GLU A 270 -8.86 1.03 0.08
CA GLU A 270 -9.44 -0.32 0.16
C GLU A 270 -10.22 -0.70 -1.10
N ALA A 271 -10.72 0.27 -1.87
CA ALA A 271 -11.43 -0.02 -3.11
C ALA A 271 -10.45 -0.41 -4.23
N THR A 272 -10.75 -1.53 -4.89
CA THR A 272 -9.95 -2.05 -6.01
C THR A 272 -10.46 -1.45 -7.33
N GLY A 273 -9.99 -0.25 -7.67
CA GLY A 273 -10.32 0.42 -8.93
C GLY A 273 -11.61 1.23 -8.92
N LEU A 274 -11.93 1.82 -10.07
CA LEU A 274 -13.19 2.53 -10.29
C LEU A 274 -14.27 1.49 -10.63
N SER A 275 -15.43 1.57 -9.98
CA SER A 275 -16.61 0.87 -10.43
C SER A 275 -16.95 1.40 -11.82
N GLU A 276 -16.86 0.56 -12.84
CA GLU A 276 -17.45 0.84 -14.14
C GLU A 276 -18.95 1.07 -13.89
N GLY A 277 -19.41 2.31 -14.03
CA GLY A 277 -20.83 2.62 -13.84
C GLY A 277 -21.67 1.77 -14.77
N GLU A 278 -22.56 0.96 -14.20
CA GLU A 278 -23.65 0.26 -14.92
C GLU A 278 -24.63 1.24 -15.57
#